data_AF-A0A942GRQ8-F1
#
_entry.id   AF-A0A942GRQ8-F1
#
_cell.length_a   1.000
_cell.length_b   1.000
_cell.length_c   1.000
_cell.angle_alpha   90.00
_cell.angle_beta   90.00
_cell.angle_gamma   90.00
#
_symmetry.space_group_name_H-M   'P 1'
#
loop_
_entity.id
_entity.type
_entity.pdbx_description
1 polymer ?
#
loop_
_entity_poly.entity_id
_entity_poly.type
_entity_poly.pdbx_seq_one_letter_code
_entity_poly.pdbx_strand_id
1 'polypeptide(L)'
;MKRTFWSATAVVVALSVVPAVAQAQFTFTFDEWGNGFFTLPDGSQYNVKGYLAADPTGGIAGPVLIYDMPELLVPGDIAFTEPPSNDYSDAFRFFNDAVTAHLIFYSDQDPIDAPADTGLPVNLNPVFVLPEVGREGYNWCIYDTGLGFRYEGLSDGVLPEPTSMAALGLGILALARRRKAAR
;
A
#
# COMPACT_ATOMS: atom_id res chain seq x y z
N MET A 1 17.57 -78.13 1.54
CA MET A 1 16.80 -76.90 1.18
C MET A 1 16.79 -75.97 2.39
N LYS A 2 17.52 -74.85 2.35
CA LYS A 2 17.41 -73.75 3.33
C LYS A 2 17.17 -72.48 2.52
N ARG A 3 16.01 -71.82 2.71
CA ARG A 3 15.63 -70.61 1.96
C ARG A 3 15.98 -69.39 2.80
N THR A 4 16.93 -68.60 2.34
CA THR A 4 17.31 -67.30 2.89
C THR A 4 16.32 -66.24 2.38
N PHE A 5 15.65 -65.53 3.29
CA PHE A 5 14.83 -64.37 2.97
C PHE A 5 15.70 -63.11 3.08
N TRP A 6 15.72 -62.30 2.02
CA TRP A 6 16.33 -60.98 1.99
C TRP A 6 15.27 -59.94 2.32
N SER A 7 15.48 -59.13 3.35
CA SER A 7 14.60 -58.02 3.71
C SER A 7 15.05 -56.76 2.96
N ALA A 8 14.21 -56.25 2.06
CA ALA A 8 14.41 -54.96 1.42
C ALA A 8 13.81 -53.84 2.30
N THR A 9 14.65 -52.95 2.81
CA THR A 9 14.24 -51.76 3.55
C THR A 9 13.77 -50.69 2.56
N ALA A 10 12.49 -50.32 2.61
CA ALA A 10 11.96 -49.19 1.86
C ALA A 10 12.31 -47.87 2.56
N VAL A 11 13.04 -46.99 1.88
CA VAL A 11 13.29 -45.62 2.33
C VAL A 11 12.12 -44.76 1.85
N VAL A 12 11.33 -44.26 2.79
CA VAL A 12 10.25 -43.30 2.53
C VAL A 12 10.86 -41.90 2.52
N VAL A 13 10.91 -41.25 1.36
CA VAL A 13 11.25 -39.83 1.24
C VAL A 13 10.00 -39.02 1.54
N ALA A 14 9.96 -38.36 2.71
CA ALA A 14 8.91 -37.42 3.06
C ALA A 14 9.14 -36.11 2.30
N LEU A 15 8.29 -35.83 1.30
CA LEU A 15 8.27 -34.55 0.60
C LEU A 15 7.50 -33.55 1.47
N SER A 16 8.21 -32.68 2.19
CA SER A 16 7.57 -31.58 2.93
C SER A 16 7.09 -30.53 1.95
N VAL A 17 5.78 -30.41 1.78
CA VAL A 17 5.17 -29.26 1.10
C VAL A 17 5.28 -28.08 2.05
N VAL A 18 6.18 -27.15 1.75
CA VAL A 18 6.22 -25.85 2.44
C VAL A 18 5.03 -25.04 1.90
N PRO A 19 4.13 -24.51 2.75
CA PRO A 19 3.12 -23.59 2.26
C PRO A 19 3.82 -22.36 1.70
N ALA A 20 3.56 -22.04 0.43
CA ALA A 20 3.99 -20.79 -0.17
C ALA A 20 3.34 -19.65 0.61
N VAL A 21 4.15 -18.86 1.31
CA VAL A 21 3.70 -17.57 1.82
C VAL A 21 3.27 -16.77 0.59
N ALA A 22 2.01 -16.35 0.52
CA ALA A 22 1.56 -15.49 -0.56
C ALA A 22 2.40 -14.21 -0.51
N GLN A 23 3.36 -14.07 -1.44
CA GLN A 23 4.06 -12.81 -1.61
C GLN A 23 3.04 -11.77 -2.08
N ALA A 24 3.19 -10.53 -1.61
CA ALA A 24 2.41 -9.44 -2.14
C ALA A 24 2.60 -9.39 -3.67
N GLN A 25 1.54 -9.63 -4.44
CA GLN A 25 1.48 -9.38 -5.88
C GLN A 25 1.85 -7.94 -6.20
N PHE A 26 1.45 -6.99 -5.36
CA PHE A 26 2.07 -5.67 -5.27
C PHE A 26 1.83 -5.05 -3.89
N THR A 27 2.71 -4.12 -3.53
CA THR A 27 2.44 -3.11 -2.50
C THR A 27 2.20 -1.77 -3.17
N PHE A 28 1.05 -1.15 -2.90
CA PHE A 28 0.78 0.22 -3.33
C PHE A 28 1.03 1.17 -2.16
N THR A 29 2.03 2.03 -2.32
CA THR A 29 2.37 3.07 -1.33
C THR A 29 1.96 4.41 -1.92
N PHE A 30 1.19 5.20 -1.17
CA PHE A 30 0.63 6.47 -1.63
C PHE A 30 0.46 7.48 -0.49
N ASP A 31 0.25 8.74 -0.82
CA ASP A 31 0.02 9.81 0.15
C ASP A 31 -1.24 10.62 -0.15
N GLU A 32 -1.57 11.55 0.75
CA GLU A 32 -2.68 12.50 0.60
C GLU A 32 -2.42 13.59 -0.45
N TRP A 33 -1.19 13.67 -0.98
CA TRP A 33 -0.74 14.68 -1.94
C TRP A 33 -0.82 14.21 -3.40
N GLY A 34 -1.33 13.00 -3.65
CA GLY A 34 -1.46 12.44 -4.98
C GLY A 34 -0.19 11.77 -5.51
N ASN A 35 0.79 11.48 -4.64
CA ASN A 35 1.95 10.69 -5.01
C ASN A 35 1.73 9.24 -4.62
N GLY A 36 2.07 8.32 -5.51
CA GLY A 36 2.16 6.91 -5.14
C GLY A 36 3.06 6.12 -6.06
N PHE A 37 3.32 4.88 -5.68
CA PHE A 37 4.00 3.91 -6.52
C PHE A 37 3.60 2.48 -6.15
N PHE A 38 3.52 1.62 -7.15
CA PHE A 38 3.44 0.18 -6.95
C PHE A 38 4.85 -0.40 -6.81
N THR A 39 5.05 -1.27 -5.84
CA THR A 39 6.23 -2.13 -5.71
C THR A 39 5.82 -3.57 -6.04
N LEU A 40 6.41 -4.15 -7.07
CA LEU A 40 6.16 -5.53 -7.51
C LEU A 40 7.02 -6.55 -6.71
N PRO A 41 6.76 -7.86 -6.81
CA PRO A 41 7.49 -8.88 -6.06
C PRO A 41 8.98 -8.95 -6.42
N ASP A 42 9.34 -8.50 -7.62
CA ASP A 42 10.73 -8.40 -8.10
C ASP A 42 11.46 -7.13 -7.59
N GLY A 43 10.77 -6.29 -6.83
CA GLY A 43 11.27 -5.03 -6.28
C GLY A 43 11.23 -3.86 -7.27
N SER A 44 10.72 -4.05 -8.49
CA SER A 44 10.52 -2.95 -9.43
C SER A 44 9.42 -2.00 -8.93
N GLN A 45 9.57 -0.71 -9.24
CA GLN A 45 8.64 0.33 -8.84
C GLN A 45 8.05 1.07 -10.04
N TYR A 46 6.73 1.31 -9.97
CA TYR A 46 5.97 2.04 -10.98
C TYR A 46 5.26 3.21 -10.32
N ASN A 47 5.65 4.43 -10.68
CA ASN A 47 5.02 5.63 -10.14
C ASN A 47 3.58 5.76 -10.65
N VAL A 48 2.71 6.17 -9.75
CA VAL A 48 1.31 6.49 -9.98
C VAL A 48 1.08 7.90 -9.48
N LYS A 49 0.29 8.68 -10.21
CA LYS A 49 -0.18 9.97 -9.71
C LYS A 49 -1.68 9.89 -9.51
N GLY A 50 -2.10 10.30 -8.31
CA GLY A 50 -3.50 10.52 -8.01
C GLY A 50 -4.00 11.77 -8.71
N TYR A 51 -5.31 11.89 -8.81
CA TYR A 51 -5.98 13.05 -9.39
C TYR A 51 -7.23 13.40 -8.59
N LEU A 52 -7.60 14.68 -8.67
CA LEU A 52 -8.83 15.19 -8.07
C LEU A 52 -9.99 15.10 -9.07
N ALA A 53 -11.05 14.41 -8.66
CA ALA A 53 -12.30 14.33 -9.42
C ALA A 53 -13.50 14.30 -8.48
N ALA A 54 -14.69 14.61 -8.98
CA ALA A 54 -15.92 14.49 -8.19
C ALA A 54 -16.08 13.05 -7.69
N ASP A 55 -16.50 12.90 -6.43
CA ASP A 55 -16.69 11.58 -5.82
C ASP A 55 -17.69 10.72 -6.65
N PRO A 56 -17.22 9.68 -7.35
CA PRO A 56 -18.06 8.86 -8.21
C PRO A 56 -19.02 7.96 -7.40
N THR A 57 -18.78 7.82 -6.09
CA THR A 57 -19.61 7.03 -5.17
C THR A 57 -20.67 7.88 -4.48
N GLY A 58 -20.61 9.22 -4.64
CA GLY A 58 -21.52 10.17 -4.01
C GLY A 58 -21.36 10.27 -2.49
N GLY A 59 -20.22 9.83 -1.94
CA GLY A 59 -19.94 9.87 -0.51
C GLY A 59 -19.68 11.27 0.03
N ILE A 60 -19.05 12.13 -0.78
CA ILE A 60 -18.79 13.54 -0.49
C ILE A 60 -19.24 14.42 -1.65
N ALA A 61 -19.83 15.57 -1.32
CA ALA A 61 -20.17 16.60 -2.29
C ALA A 61 -18.93 17.46 -2.60
N GLY A 62 -18.00 16.93 -3.39
CA GLY A 62 -16.75 17.65 -3.70
C GLY A 62 -15.75 16.81 -4.51
N PRO A 63 -14.60 17.41 -4.87
CA PRO A 63 -13.48 16.66 -5.40
C PRO A 63 -12.87 15.76 -4.31
N VAL A 64 -12.44 14.56 -4.70
CA VAL A 64 -11.75 13.58 -3.86
C VAL A 64 -10.49 13.11 -4.55
N LEU A 65 -9.51 12.65 -3.77
CA LEU A 65 -8.26 12.12 -4.30
C LEU A 65 -8.46 10.67 -4.75
N ILE A 66 -8.26 10.42 -6.04
CA ILE A 66 -8.47 9.11 -6.67
C ILE A 66 -7.16 8.59 -7.26
N TYR A 67 -6.92 7.30 -7.10
CA TYR A 67 -5.83 6.55 -7.72
C TYR A 67 -6.41 5.41 -8.59
N ASP A 68 -6.02 5.38 -9.87
CA ASP A 68 -6.38 4.28 -10.78
C ASP A 68 -5.59 3.01 -10.43
N MET A 69 -6.29 1.90 -10.32
CA MET A 69 -5.76 0.60 -9.91
C MET A 69 -5.51 -0.30 -11.13
N PRO A 70 -4.43 -1.10 -11.13
CA PRO A 70 -4.01 -1.88 -12.29
C PRO A 70 -4.89 -3.11 -12.56
N GLU A 71 -5.80 -3.43 -11.64
CA GLU A 71 -6.70 -4.57 -11.71
C GLU A 71 -8.02 -4.28 -11.00
N LEU A 72 -9.06 -5.05 -11.32
CA LEU A 72 -10.36 -4.92 -10.66
C LEU A 72 -10.28 -5.32 -9.19
N LEU A 73 -10.81 -4.46 -8.33
CA LEU A 73 -10.79 -4.68 -6.88
C LEU A 73 -12.12 -5.23 -6.37
N VAL A 74 -12.13 -5.74 -5.14
CA VAL A 74 -13.39 -6.00 -4.44
C VAL A 74 -13.86 -4.66 -3.86
N PRO A 75 -15.01 -4.12 -4.29
CA PRO A 75 -15.48 -2.84 -3.77
C PRO A 75 -15.77 -2.91 -2.27
N GLY A 76 -15.47 -1.83 -1.56
CA GLY A 76 -15.69 -1.74 -0.13
C GLY A 76 -14.88 -0.63 0.53
N ASP A 77 -15.21 -0.37 1.78
CA ASP A 77 -14.59 0.68 2.60
C ASP A 77 -13.70 0.06 3.67
N ILE A 78 -12.55 0.69 3.89
CA ILE A 78 -11.67 0.49 5.04
C ILE A 78 -11.62 1.81 5.78
N ALA A 79 -11.93 1.82 7.06
CA ALA A 79 -11.75 3.01 7.91
C ALA A 79 -10.52 2.83 8.79
N PHE A 80 -9.85 3.93 9.08
CA PHE A 80 -8.76 3.99 10.02
C PHE A 80 -9.10 4.89 11.20
N THR A 81 -8.56 4.56 12.36
CA THR A 81 -8.76 5.32 13.59
C THR A 81 -7.44 5.86 14.11
N GLU A 82 -7.42 7.14 14.48
CA GLU A 82 -6.30 7.84 15.09
C GLU A 82 -6.15 7.45 16.58
N PRO A 83 -5.12 6.68 16.99
CA PRO A 83 -4.95 6.29 18.38
C PRO A 83 -4.45 7.46 19.23
N PRO A 84 -5.03 7.73 20.42
CA PRO A 84 -5.81 6.80 21.24
C PRO A 84 -7.33 6.93 21.07
N SER A 85 -7.81 7.75 20.14
CA SER A 85 -9.23 7.83 19.83
C SER A 85 -9.70 6.56 19.12
N ASN A 86 -11.02 6.36 19.04
CA ASN A 86 -11.63 5.38 18.12
C ASN A 86 -12.44 6.10 17.04
N ASP A 87 -12.22 7.40 16.89
CA ASP A 87 -12.88 8.18 15.86
C ASP A 87 -12.19 7.86 14.52
N TYR A 88 -12.97 7.85 13.45
CA TYR A 88 -12.41 7.66 12.13
C TYR A 88 -11.70 8.95 11.70
N SER A 89 -10.45 8.80 11.28
CA SER A 89 -9.60 9.85 10.72
C SER A 89 -9.54 9.68 9.22
N ASP A 90 -9.11 8.50 8.77
CA ASP A 90 -8.94 8.18 7.37
C ASP A 90 -9.89 7.08 6.86
N ALA A 91 -10.09 7.03 5.55
CA ALA A 91 -10.72 5.91 4.89
C ALA A 91 -10.19 5.66 3.47
N PHE A 92 -10.06 4.37 3.14
CA PHE A 92 -9.88 3.92 1.76
C PHE A 92 -11.20 3.37 1.24
N ARG A 93 -11.63 3.86 0.08
CA ARG A 93 -12.77 3.30 -0.65
C ARG A 93 -12.30 2.69 -1.95
N PHE A 94 -12.55 1.40 -2.08
CA PHE A 94 -12.35 0.67 -3.31
C PHE A 94 -13.63 0.66 -4.12
N PHE A 95 -13.56 1.09 -5.38
CA PHE A 95 -14.68 1.00 -6.30
C PHE A 95 -14.20 0.63 -7.69
N ASN A 96 -15.11 0.08 -8.50
CA ASN A 96 -14.85 -0.20 -9.91
C ASN A 96 -15.86 0.56 -10.75
N ASP A 97 -15.41 1.18 -11.82
CA ASP A 97 -16.28 1.56 -12.93
C ASP A 97 -16.39 0.38 -13.93
N ALA A 98 -16.80 0.65 -15.18
CA ALA A 98 -16.97 -0.39 -16.19
C ALA A 98 -15.66 -1.05 -16.65
N VAL A 99 -14.51 -0.38 -16.49
CA VAL A 99 -13.23 -0.78 -17.11
C VAL A 99 -12.04 -0.63 -16.16
N THR A 100 -12.13 0.27 -15.18
CA THR A 100 -11.05 0.67 -14.29
C THR A 100 -11.50 0.55 -12.84
N ALA A 101 -10.58 0.10 -11.99
CA ALA A 101 -10.76 0.13 -10.55
C ALA A 101 -10.02 1.30 -9.95
N HIS A 102 -10.47 1.71 -8.77
CA HIS A 102 -10.08 2.96 -8.16
C HIS A 102 -9.98 2.80 -6.66
N LEU A 103 -8.98 3.47 -6.10
CA LEU A 103 -8.85 3.73 -4.67
C LEU A 103 -9.10 5.21 -4.46
N ILE A 104 -10.07 5.54 -3.60
CA ILE A 104 -10.28 6.90 -3.11
C ILE A 104 -9.67 6.99 -1.72
N PHE A 105 -8.86 8.02 -1.48
CA PHE A 105 -8.34 8.33 -0.16
C PHE A 105 -9.12 9.52 0.41
N TYR A 106 -9.86 9.26 1.48
CA TYR A 106 -10.51 10.26 2.31
C TYR A 106 -9.70 10.42 3.60
N SER A 107 -9.37 11.65 3.94
CA SER A 107 -8.83 12.04 5.24
C SER A 107 -9.81 12.99 5.93
N ASP A 108 -9.63 13.18 7.23
CA ASP A 108 -10.40 14.16 7.98
C ASP A 108 -10.02 15.60 7.55
N GLN A 109 -10.37 16.61 8.34
CA GLN A 109 -10.18 18.00 7.92
C GLN A 109 -9.38 18.81 8.94
N ASP A 110 -8.54 18.16 9.76
CA ASP A 110 -7.84 18.83 10.86
C ASP A 110 -6.30 18.63 10.83
N PRO A 111 -5.55 19.49 10.10
CA PRO A 111 -5.98 20.64 9.30
C PRO A 111 -6.26 20.29 7.83
N ILE A 112 -7.05 21.11 7.11
CA ILE A 112 -7.18 21.01 5.65
C ILE A 112 -5.92 21.57 4.98
N ASP A 113 -4.96 20.72 4.67
CA ASP A 113 -3.73 21.07 3.98
C ASP A 113 -3.37 20.19 2.77
N ALA A 114 -3.93 18.98 2.67
CA ALA A 114 -3.71 18.03 1.59
C ALA A 114 -4.96 17.80 0.71
N PRO A 115 -4.78 17.36 -0.56
CA PRO A 115 -5.88 16.99 -1.45
C PRO A 115 -6.85 15.92 -0.94
N ALA A 116 -6.43 15.05 -0.01
CA ALA A 116 -7.29 14.00 0.56
C ALA A 116 -8.22 14.50 1.68
N ASP A 117 -8.01 15.73 2.20
CA ASP A 117 -8.70 16.33 3.35
C ASP A 117 -10.10 16.80 3.01
N THR A 118 -10.87 15.85 2.55
CA THR A 118 -12.21 16.00 2.03
C THR A 118 -13.25 15.82 3.13
N GLY A 119 -12.82 15.34 4.31
CA GLY A 119 -13.65 14.77 5.33
C GLY A 119 -13.98 13.31 5.01
N LEU A 120 -14.74 12.69 5.91
CA LEU A 120 -15.18 11.31 5.72
C LEU A 120 -16.53 11.22 5.00
N PRO A 121 -16.75 10.20 4.16
CA PRO A 121 -18.01 10.01 3.45
C PRO A 121 -19.20 9.85 4.40
N VAL A 122 -20.32 10.51 4.11
CA VAL A 122 -21.55 10.38 4.94
C VAL A 122 -22.16 8.98 4.88
N ASN A 123 -21.82 8.23 3.83
CA ASN A 123 -22.25 6.86 3.59
C ASN A 123 -21.13 5.84 3.86
N LEU A 124 -20.10 6.22 4.62
CA LEU A 124 -19.00 5.32 4.98
C LEU A 124 -19.55 4.09 5.71
N ASN A 125 -19.26 2.90 5.18
CA ASN A 125 -19.69 1.63 5.76
C ASN A 125 -18.52 0.64 5.75
N PRO A 126 -17.57 0.79 6.70
CA PRO A 126 -16.31 0.07 6.67
C PRO A 126 -16.52 -1.42 6.88
N VAL A 127 -15.93 -2.23 5.99
CA VAL A 127 -15.82 -3.68 6.14
C VAL A 127 -14.78 -4.01 7.21
N PHE A 128 -13.73 -3.19 7.28
CA PHE A 128 -12.67 -3.27 8.27
C PHE A 128 -12.41 -1.91 8.89
N VAL A 129 -12.09 -1.93 10.18
CA VAL A 129 -11.61 -0.78 10.94
C VAL A 129 -10.24 -1.13 11.49
N LEU A 130 -9.23 -0.33 11.14
CA LEU A 130 -7.83 -0.59 11.50
C LEU A 130 -7.25 0.62 12.22
N PRO A 131 -6.34 0.44 13.20
CA PRO A 131 -5.64 1.57 13.78
C PRO A 131 -4.59 2.09 12.80
N GLU A 132 -4.38 3.39 12.81
CA GLU A 132 -3.21 3.98 12.16
C GLU A 132 -1.93 3.61 12.91
N VAL A 133 -0.81 3.62 12.20
CA VAL A 133 0.49 3.25 12.74
C VAL A 133 1.47 4.38 12.54
N GLY A 134 1.88 5.03 13.62
CA GLY A 134 2.89 6.08 13.54
C GLY A 134 2.74 7.10 14.64
N ARG A 135 3.24 8.31 14.36
CA ARG A 135 3.07 9.49 15.19
C ARG A 135 2.15 10.43 14.44
N GLU A 136 1.32 11.20 15.15
CA GLU A 136 0.54 12.28 14.53
C GLU A 136 1.40 13.21 13.66
N GLY A 137 0.87 13.55 12.48
CA GLY A 137 1.56 14.27 11.43
C GLY A 137 2.48 13.41 10.55
N TYR A 138 2.53 12.09 10.77
CA TYR A 138 3.27 11.10 9.97
C TYR A 138 2.88 9.66 10.35
N ASN A 139 1.64 9.34 10.06
CA ASN A 139 0.92 8.11 10.41
C ASN A 139 0.62 7.30 9.15
N TRP A 140 0.63 5.98 9.30
CA TRP A 140 0.42 5.05 8.20
C TRP A 140 -0.93 4.35 8.32
N CYS A 141 -1.68 4.40 7.22
CA CYS A 141 -2.92 3.66 6.99
C CYS A 141 -2.58 2.41 6.18
N ILE A 142 -2.45 1.28 6.89
CA ILE A 142 -1.97 0.02 6.31
C ILE A 142 -3.11 -0.98 6.22
N TYR A 143 -3.46 -1.38 5.01
CA TYR A 143 -4.39 -2.46 4.74
C TYR A 143 -3.71 -3.59 3.97
N ASP A 144 -3.68 -4.77 4.57
CA ASP A 144 -3.21 -6.01 3.94
C ASP A 144 -4.39 -6.95 3.70
N THR A 145 -4.64 -7.29 2.44
CA THR A 145 -5.74 -8.17 2.05
C THR A 145 -5.52 -9.63 2.47
N GLY A 146 -4.28 -10.02 2.82
CA GLY A 146 -3.89 -11.41 3.02
C GLY A 146 -3.86 -12.26 1.73
N LEU A 147 -4.19 -11.67 0.58
CA LEU A 147 -4.19 -12.29 -0.74
C LEU A 147 -2.99 -11.87 -1.60
N GLY A 148 -2.09 -11.10 -1.01
CA GLY A 148 -0.94 -10.52 -1.68
C GLY A 148 -1.18 -9.10 -2.20
N PHE A 149 -2.22 -8.40 -1.79
CA PHE A 149 -2.35 -6.97 -2.08
C PHE A 149 -2.23 -6.17 -0.80
N ARG A 150 -1.34 -5.19 -0.80
CA ARG A 150 -1.06 -4.35 0.36
C ARG A 150 -1.12 -2.88 -0.03
N TYR A 151 -1.86 -2.11 0.74
CA TYR A 151 -2.10 -0.68 0.54
C TYR A 151 -1.54 0.07 1.75
N GLU A 152 -0.66 1.03 1.49
CA GLU A 152 0.03 1.83 2.50
C GLU A 152 -0.17 3.31 2.17
N GLY A 153 -1.20 3.90 2.76
CA GLY A 153 -1.41 5.35 2.73
C GLY A 153 -0.59 6.03 3.81
N LEU A 154 0.10 7.10 3.44
CA LEU A 154 0.74 8.02 4.36
C LEU A 154 -0.18 9.21 4.57
N SER A 155 -0.62 9.41 5.81
CA SER A 155 -1.38 10.58 6.25
C SER A 155 -0.43 11.66 6.79
N ASP A 156 -0.80 12.92 6.60
CA ASP A 156 -0.10 14.17 6.94
C ASP A 156 1.33 14.28 6.39
N GLY A 157 1.69 13.42 5.45
CA GLY A 157 3.05 13.24 4.97
C GLY A 157 3.16 13.28 3.46
N VAL A 158 4.33 13.68 2.97
CA VAL A 158 4.65 13.62 1.53
C VAL A 158 5.61 12.47 1.29
N LEU A 159 5.25 11.56 0.39
CA LEU A 159 6.14 10.51 -0.07
C LEU A 159 7.27 11.12 -0.92
N PRO A 160 8.54 10.93 -0.53
CA PRO A 160 9.65 11.32 -1.38
C PRO A 160 9.60 10.52 -2.68
N GLU A 161 9.69 11.20 -3.83
CA GLU A 161 9.74 10.50 -5.11
C GLU A 161 10.95 9.54 -5.14
N PRO A 162 10.77 8.25 -5.52
CA PRO A 162 11.86 7.26 -5.48
C PRO A 162 13.13 7.69 -6.22
N THR A 163 12.97 8.45 -7.32
CA THR A 163 14.08 8.97 -8.13
C THR A 163 14.86 10.10 -7.45
N SER A 164 14.22 10.88 -6.57
CA SER A 164 14.87 11.97 -5.82
C SER A 164 15.93 11.42 -4.86
N MET A 165 15.65 10.26 -4.24
CA MET A 165 16.61 9.57 -3.39
C MET A 165 17.79 8.99 -4.16
N ALA A 166 17.54 8.43 -5.35
CA ALA A 166 18.61 7.95 -6.23
C ALA A 166 19.53 9.11 -6.69
N ALA A 167 18.95 10.25 -7.06
CA ALA A 167 19.69 11.44 -7.46
C ALA A 167 20.57 11.99 -6.33
N LEU A 168 20.05 12.04 -5.09
CA LEU A 168 20.82 12.44 -3.92
C LEU A 168 21.99 11.48 -3.65
N GLY A 169 21.75 10.17 -3.71
CA GLY A 169 22.79 9.16 -3.53
C GLY A 169 23.91 9.27 -4.55
N LEU A 170 23.57 9.48 -5.83
CA LEU A 170 24.53 9.73 -6.90
C LEU A 170 25.30 11.04 -6.69
N GLY A 171 24.61 12.10 -6.24
CA GLY A 171 25.22 13.39 -5.92
C GLY A 171 26.28 13.28 -4.81
N ILE A 172 25.96 12.57 -3.71
CA ILE A 172 26.90 12.32 -2.61
C ILE A 172 28.10 11.49 -3.09
N LEU A 173 27.86 10.45 -3.90
CA LEU A 173 28.93 9.63 -4.45
C LEU A 173 29.87 10.43 -5.37
N ALA A 174 29.31 11.30 -6.21
CA ALA A 174 30.09 12.18 -7.08
C ALA A 174 30.95 13.17 -6.26
N LEU A 175 30.39 13.76 -5.19
CA LEU A 175 31.13 14.61 -4.25
C LEU A 175 32.25 13.86 -3.52
N ALA A 176 31.99 12.63 -3.07
CA ALA A 176 32.97 11.78 -2.39
C ALA A 176 34.14 11.42 -3.32
N ARG A 177 33.87 11.07 -4.59
CA ARG A 177 34.90 10.82 -5.61
C ARG A 177 35.74 12.06 -5.87
N ARG A 178 35.11 13.24 -5.99
CA ARG A 178 35.81 14.50 -6.24
C ARG A 178 36.75 14.88 -5.08
N ARG A 179 36.35 14.63 -3.83
CA ARG A 179 37.22 14.85 -2.65
C ARG A 179 38.40 13.89 -2.59
N LYS A 180 38.24 12.63 -3.04
CA LYS A 180 39.33 11.64 -3.07
C LYS A 180 40.35 11.95 -4.18
N ALA A 181 39.92 12.53 -5.30
CA ALA A 181 40.81 12.91 -6.39
C ALA A 181 41.62 14.20 -6.12
N ALA A 182 41.22 14.99 -5.11
CA ALA A 182 41.88 16.24 -4.72
C ALA A 182 42.87 16.08 -3.54
N ARG A 183 43.08 14.85 -3.07
CA ARG A 183 44.11 14.46 -2.09
C ARG A 183 45.17 13.63 -2.79
#